data_AF-A0A0K9YTT2-F1
#
_entry.id   AF-A0A0K9YTT2-F1
#
_cell.length_a   1.000
_cell.length_b   1.000
_cell.length_c   1.000
_cell.angle_alpha   90.00
_cell.angle_beta   90.00
_cell.angle_gamma   90.00
#
_symmetry.space_group_name_H-M   'P 1'
#
loop_
_entity.id
_entity.type
_entity.pdbx_description
1 polymer ?
#
loop_
_entity_poly.entity_id
_entity_poly.type
_entity_poly.pdbx_seq_one_letter_code
_entity_poly.pdbx_strand_id
1 'polypeptide(L)'
;MILYFVFLIGTVWVDGYVYPDKDLLGLYLINIIVAGIVFWRTIVLQIVIVGLLTWFYYMYAPFRFPHANVIVFQGLTHFLAILSISSAIKYYKREKENTLNLTLTLAKSLDARDKYTALHSENVARYAQHIAIQMGLPTRICGQIHLGGLLHDIGKIGIPESVLMKPTRLTEEEYDLIKQHPVIGYEMVKHITFFKKNGVLDAILFHHERFDGKGYPHGLRGKEIPLIARILAIADSFDAMTSNRVYRDKSNLTHAINQIRKNKGTQFDPEIVDIFLKSIEEEEDVKSILSR
;
A
#
# COMPACT_ATOMS: atom_id res chain seq x y z
N MET A 1 -18.25 -5.47 20.06
CA MET A 1 -19.06 -4.25 20.24
C MET A 1 -20.23 -4.47 21.20
N ILE A 2 -21.24 -5.29 20.86
CA ILE A 2 -22.41 -5.56 21.74
C ILE A 2 -22.00 -6.08 23.13
N LEU A 3 -21.06 -7.02 23.18
CA LEU A 3 -20.56 -7.60 24.44
C LEU A 3 -19.89 -6.57 25.37
N TYR A 4 -19.24 -5.53 24.82
CA TYR A 4 -18.63 -4.46 25.62
C TYR A 4 -19.70 -3.60 26.29
N PHE A 5 -20.77 -3.25 25.58
CA PHE A 5 -21.84 -2.43 26.15
C PHE A 5 -22.62 -3.18 27.23
N VAL A 6 -22.85 -4.49 27.06
CA VAL A 6 -23.43 -5.34 28.11
C VAL A 6 -22.54 -5.36 29.36
N PHE A 7 -21.21 -5.48 29.18
CA PHE A 7 -20.26 -5.48 30.28
C PHE A 7 -20.17 -4.12 30.99
N LEU A 8 -20.12 -3.02 30.22
CA LEU A 8 -20.09 -1.65 30.74
C LEU A 8 -21.33 -1.35 31.60
N ILE A 9 -22.52 -1.66 31.10
CA ILE A 9 -23.78 -1.49 31.84
C ILE A 9 -23.76 -2.33 33.12
N GLY A 10 -23.27 -3.57 33.05
CA GLY A 10 -23.11 -4.43 34.22
C GLY A 10 -22.16 -3.83 35.26
N THR A 11 -21.02 -3.27 34.85
CA THR A 11 -20.06 -2.66 35.78
C THR A 11 -20.59 -1.39 36.44
N VAL A 12 -21.31 -0.53 35.70
CA VAL A 12 -21.95 0.67 36.24
C VAL A 12 -23.05 0.29 37.25
N TRP A 13 -23.81 -0.78 36.96
CA TRP A 13 -24.84 -1.27 37.87
C TRP A 13 -24.25 -1.85 39.17
N VAL A 14 -23.16 -2.64 39.07
CA VAL A 14 -22.45 -3.18 40.25
C VAL A 14 -21.87 -2.06 41.11
N ASP A 15 -21.26 -1.06 40.49
CA ASP A 15 -20.67 0.08 41.19
C ASP A 15 -21.72 0.92 41.93
N GLY A 16 -22.79 1.32 41.23
CA GLY A 16 -23.83 2.17 41.81
C GLY A 16 -24.78 1.48 42.78
N TYR A 17 -25.00 0.17 42.66
CA TYR A 17 -26.05 -0.52 43.42
C TYR A 17 -25.50 -1.51 44.46
N VAL A 18 -24.36 -2.13 44.21
CA VAL A 18 -23.79 -3.16 45.10
C VAL A 18 -22.76 -2.54 46.08
N TYR A 19 -22.10 -1.44 45.69
CA TYR A 19 -21.05 -0.82 46.49
C TYR A 19 -21.13 0.73 46.56
N PRO A 20 -22.27 1.30 46.98
CA PRO A 20 -22.52 2.74 46.93
C PRO A 20 -21.54 3.59 47.77
N ASP A 21 -20.93 3.01 48.81
CA ASP A 21 -20.02 3.72 49.74
C ASP A 21 -18.52 3.45 49.48
N LYS A 22 -18.16 2.79 48.36
CA LYS A 22 -16.75 2.46 48.04
C LYS A 22 -16.34 2.93 46.65
N ASP A 23 -15.16 3.52 46.57
CA ASP A 23 -14.51 3.89 45.31
C ASP A 23 -13.98 2.63 44.58
N LEU A 24 -14.75 2.06 43.64
CA LEU A 24 -14.33 0.93 42.80
C LEU A 24 -13.69 1.37 41.48
N LEU A 25 -12.73 2.29 41.59
CA LEU A 25 -11.88 2.72 40.47
C LEU A 25 -11.27 1.54 39.68
N GLY A 26 -11.02 0.40 40.32
CA GLY A 26 -10.54 -0.83 39.69
C GLY A 26 -11.46 -1.42 38.62
N LEU A 27 -12.78 -1.25 38.71
CA LEU A 27 -13.74 -1.78 37.73
C LEU A 27 -13.74 -0.99 36.41
N TYR A 28 -13.45 0.31 36.48
CA TYR A 28 -13.35 1.17 35.29
C TYR A 28 -12.02 0.98 34.55
N LEU A 29 -10.94 0.56 35.23
CA LEU A 29 -9.70 0.13 34.59
C LEU A 29 -9.93 -1.05 33.63
N ILE A 30 -10.77 -2.01 34.02
CA ILE A 30 -11.11 -3.16 33.18
C ILE A 30 -11.85 -2.69 31.93
N ASN A 31 -12.78 -1.73 32.05
CA ASN A 31 -13.49 -1.15 30.90
C ASN A 31 -12.57 -0.40 29.93
N ILE A 32 -11.57 0.34 30.44
CA ILE A 32 -10.59 1.06 29.61
C ILE A 32 -9.69 0.08 28.85
N ILE A 33 -9.23 -0.98 29.51
CA ILE A 33 -8.40 -2.03 28.88
C ILE A 33 -9.21 -2.77 27.80
N VAL A 34 -10.45 -3.16 28.10
CA VAL A 34 -11.34 -3.84 27.14
C VAL A 34 -11.69 -2.90 25.98
N ALA A 35 -11.95 -1.61 26.23
CA ALA A 35 -12.22 -0.63 25.18
C ALA A 35 -11.00 -0.41 24.26
N GLY A 36 -9.78 -0.40 24.82
CA GLY A 36 -8.53 -0.33 24.05
C GLY A 36 -8.35 -1.51 23.09
N ILE A 37 -8.71 -2.72 23.53
CA ILE A 37 -8.63 -3.95 22.73
C ILE A 37 -9.74 -3.99 21.67
N VAL A 38 -10.98 -3.62 22.02
CA VAL A 38 -12.15 -3.76 21.15
C VAL A 38 -12.24 -2.66 20.08
N PHE A 39 -11.76 -1.45 20.35
CA PHE A 39 -11.97 -0.27 19.49
C PHE A 39 -10.69 0.34 18.89
N TRP A 40 -9.65 -0.47 18.67
CA TRP A 40 -8.35 -0.05 18.10
C TRP A 40 -8.41 0.67 16.74
N ARG A 41 -9.54 0.60 16.02
CA ARG A 41 -9.74 1.22 14.69
C ARG A 41 -10.43 2.59 14.73
N THR A 42 -10.93 3.05 15.88
CA THR A 42 -11.74 4.29 15.99
C THR A 42 -11.22 5.19 17.12
N ILE A 43 -10.01 5.72 16.93
CA ILE A 43 -9.27 6.51 17.94
C ILE A 43 -10.01 7.80 18.38
N VAL A 44 -10.72 8.46 17.45
CA VAL A 44 -11.47 9.69 17.73
C VAL A 44 -12.62 9.42 18.70
N LEU A 45 -13.30 8.29 18.53
CA LEU A 45 -14.42 7.88 19.40
C LEU A 45 -13.93 7.58 20.83
N GLN A 46 -12.73 7.01 20.98
CA GLN A 46 -12.14 6.74 22.28
C GLN A 46 -11.77 8.03 23.02
N ILE A 47 -11.18 9.01 22.33
CA ILE A 47 -10.86 10.33 22.91
C ILE A 47 -12.13 11.01 23.42
N VAL A 48 -13.21 10.97 22.63
CA VAL A 48 -14.50 11.55 23.00
C VAL A 48 -15.11 10.82 24.21
N ILE A 49 -15.13 9.50 24.22
CA ILE A 49 -15.71 8.71 25.33
C ILE A 49 -14.91 8.92 26.62
N VAL A 50 -13.58 8.83 26.57
CA VAL A 50 -12.73 9.05 27.75
C VAL A 50 -12.86 10.48 28.26
N GLY A 51 -12.91 11.46 27.36
CA GLY A 51 -13.15 12.86 27.70
C GLY A 51 -14.50 13.07 28.38
N LEU A 52 -15.58 12.48 27.85
CA LEU A 52 -16.92 12.56 28.43
C LEU A 52 -17.04 11.86 29.78
N LEU A 53 -16.44 10.68 29.94
CA LEU A 53 -16.43 9.96 31.23
C LEU A 53 -15.65 10.75 32.30
N THR A 54 -14.50 11.32 31.91
CA THR A 54 -13.69 12.16 32.82
C THR A 54 -14.44 13.44 33.19
N TRP A 55 -15.08 14.09 32.22
CA TRP A 55 -15.90 15.28 32.45
C TRP A 55 -17.11 15.00 33.36
N PHE A 56 -17.81 13.90 33.12
CA PHE A 56 -18.94 13.47 33.94
C PHE A 56 -18.49 13.18 35.37
N TYR A 57 -17.38 12.46 35.56
CA TYR A 57 -16.79 12.24 36.88
C TYR A 57 -16.51 13.56 37.62
N TYR A 58 -15.95 14.55 36.95
CA TYR A 58 -15.67 15.86 37.56
C TYR A 58 -16.93 16.66 37.92
N MET A 59 -18.03 16.52 37.17
CA MET A 59 -19.28 17.21 37.50
C MET A 59 -19.98 16.66 38.74
N TYR A 60 -19.81 15.37 39.05
CA TYR A 60 -20.53 14.70 40.14
C TYR A 60 -19.63 14.32 41.34
N ALA A 61 -18.33 14.59 41.28
CA ALA A 61 -17.41 14.34 42.40
C ALA A 61 -17.61 15.38 43.54
N PRO A 62 -17.85 14.98 44.82
CA PRO A 62 -18.31 15.91 45.86
C PRO A 62 -17.24 16.77 46.57
N PHE A 63 -15.94 16.74 46.21
CA PHE A 63 -14.88 17.31 47.07
C PHE A 63 -13.85 18.26 46.42
N ARG A 64 -13.42 19.26 47.22
CA ARG A 64 -12.36 20.26 47.01
C ARG A 64 -10.97 19.60 46.88
N PHE A 65 -10.20 20.00 45.85
CA PHE A 65 -8.83 19.58 45.49
C PHE A 65 -8.58 18.04 45.46
N PRO A 66 -8.01 17.49 44.38
CA PRO A 66 -7.86 16.04 44.25
C PRO A 66 -6.95 15.46 45.34
N HIS A 67 -7.47 14.50 46.11
CA HIS A 67 -6.66 13.69 47.03
C HIS A 67 -5.53 12.98 46.28
N ALA A 68 -4.40 12.72 46.94
CA ALA A 68 -3.23 12.07 46.33
C ALA A 68 -3.57 10.78 45.56
N ASN A 69 -4.54 10.02 46.06
CA ASN A 69 -5.06 8.78 45.48
C ASN A 69 -5.62 9.01 44.05
N VAL A 70 -6.35 10.11 43.85
CA VAL A 70 -6.94 10.49 42.55
C VAL A 70 -5.86 10.88 41.55
N ILE A 71 -4.85 11.64 42.01
CA ILE A 71 -3.71 12.04 41.17
C ILE A 71 -2.91 10.80 40.74
N VAL A 72 -2.63 9.89 41.67
CA VAL A 72 -1.92 8.62 41.38
C VAL A 72 -2.72 7.78 40.39
N PHE A 73 -4.03 7.67 40.58
CA PHE A 73 -4.86 6.86 39.69
C PHE A 73 -5.00 7.47 38.29
N GLN A 74 -5.22 8.78 38.19
CA GLN A 74 -5.21 9.48 36.90
C GLN A 74 -3.84 9.36 36.22
N GLY A 75 -2.74 9.47 36.96
CA GLY A 75 -1.40 9.23 36.42
C GLY A 75 -1.25 7.82 35.84
N LEU A 76 -1.73 6.81 36.57
CA LEU A 76 -1.68 5.41 36.13
C LEU A 76 -2.55 5.16 34.89
N THR A 77 -3.75 5.73 34.81
CA THR A 77 -4.62 5.55 33.63
C THR A 77 -4.05 6.21 32.39
N HIS A 78 -3.51 7.42 32.49
CA HIS A 78 -2.83 8.09 31.39
C HIS A 78 -1.60 7.30 30.94
N PHE A 79 -0.82 6.79 31.90
CA PHE A 79 0.34 5.95 31.61
C PHE A 79 -0.05 4.67 30.84
N LEU A 80 -1.08 3.94 31.30
CA LEU A 80 -1.59 2.75 30.62
C LEU A 80 -2.19 3.06 29.24
N ALA A 81 -2.87 4.19 29.09
CA ALA A 81 -3.40 4.65 27.80
C ALA A 81 -2.24 4.95 26.82
N ILE A 82 -1.22 5.69 27.25
CA ILE A 82 -0.04 6.01 26.44
C ILE A 82 0.72 4.74 26.06
N LEU A 83 0.88 3.78 26.99
CA LEU A 83 1.51 2.48 26.70
C LEU A 83 0.71 1.68 25.67
N SER A 84 -0.61 1.65 25.78
CA SER A 84 -1.50 0.94 24.87
C SER A 84 -1.45 1.56 23.46
N ILE A 85 -1.52 2.90 23.37
CA ILE A 85 -1.39 3.66 22.12
C ILE A 85 -0.02 3.40 21.49
N SER A 86 1.05 3.51 22.27
CA SER A 86 2.43 3.30 21.78
C SER A 86 2.63 1.88 21.27
N SER A 87 2.06 0.88 21.95
CA SER A 87 2.14 -0.53 21.55
C SER A 87 1.35 -0.79 20.27
N ALA A 88 0.15 -0.22 20.14
CA ALA A 88 -0.66 -0.33 18.94
C ALA A 88 0.01 0.34 17.73
N ILE A 89 0.58 1.54 17.90
CA ILE A 89 1.33 2.24 16.85
C ILE A 89 2.54 1.41 16.42
N LYS A 90 3.31 0.85 17.37
CA LYS A 90 4.46 -0.02 17.08
C LYS A 90 4.03 -1.27 16.32
N TYR A 91 2.95 -1.93 16.75
CA TYR A 91 2.42 -3.12 16.09
C TYR A 91 2.00 -2.82 14.65
N TYR A 92 1.23 -1.75 14.43
CA TYR A 92 0.78 -1.34 13.11
C TYR A 92 1.95 -0.96 12.19
N LYS A 93 2.95 -0.22 12.71
CA LYS A 93 4.16 0.11 11.96
C LYS A 93 4.91 -1.15 11.55
N ARG A 94 5.05 -2.12 12.47
CA ARG A 94 5.74 -3.39 12.23
C ARG A 94 5.01 -4.29 11.26
N GLU A 95 3.67 -4.35 11.31
CA GLU A 95 2.87 -5.10 10.33
C GLU A 95 3.06 -4.52 8.91
N LYS A 96 3.01 -3.19 8.78
CA LYS A 96 3.25 -2.50 7.51
C LYS A 96 4.66 -2.74 6.99
N GLU A 97 5.67 -2.66 7.86
CA GLU A 97 7.07 -2.90 7.52
C GLU A 97 7.30 -4.37 7.12
N ASN A 98 6.74 -5.32 7.85
CA ASN A 98 6.79 -6.74 7.48
C ASN A 98 6.15 -7.02 6.13
N THR A 99 5.01 -6.38 5.83
CA THR A 99 4.33 -6.52 4.54
C THR A 99 5.21 -5.98 3.41
N LEU A 100 5.80 -4.79 3.59
CA LEU A 100 6.71 -4.21 2.62
C LEU A 100 7.96 -5.08 2.41
N ASN A 101 8.57 -5.56 3.49
CA ASN A 101 9.74 -6.42 3.44
C ASN A 101 9.43 -7.75 2.73
N LEU A 102 8.28 -8.37 3.03
CA LEU A 102 7.84 -9.58 2.33
C LEU A 102 7.62 -9.32 0.83
N THR A 103 6.98 -8.21 0.46
CA THR A 103 6.83 -7.84 -0.95
C THR A 103 8.19 -7.63 -1.63
N LEU A 104 9.11 -6.91 -0.99
CA LEU A 104 10.47 -6.70 -1.52
C LEU A 104 11.22 -8.02 -1.64
N THR A 105 11.08 -8.94 -0.69
CA THR A 105 11.68 -10.28 -0.76
C THR A 105 11.09 -11.10 -1.91
N LEU A 106 9.77 -11.05 -2.13
CA LEU A 106 9.13 -11.72 -3.26
C LEU A 106 9.60 -11.15 -4.60
N ALA A 107 9.64 -9.83 -4.74
CA ALA A 107 10.17 -9.14 -5.91
C ALA A 107 11.64 -9.52 -6.17
N LYS A 108 12.50 -9.44 -5.16
CA LYS A 108 13.91 -9.84 -5.27
C LYS A 108 14.11 -11.32 -5.58
N SER A 109 13.22 -12.20 -5.10
CA SER A 109 13.28 -13.63 -5.39
C SER A 109 12.91 -13.91 -6.85
N LEU A 110 11.97 -13.15 -7.42
CA LEU A 110 11.70 -13.16 -8.85
C LEU A 110 12.92 -12.65 -9.63
N ASP A 111 13.46 -11.49 -9.23
CA ASP A 111 14.58 -10.86 -9.91
C ASP A 111 15.84 -11.74 -9.89
N ALA A 112 16.02 -12.59 -8.88
CA ALA A 112 17.12 -13.54 -8.79
C ALA A 112 17.00 -14.71 -9.80
N ARG A 113 15.79 -15.00 -10.28
CA ARG A 113 15.54 -16.06 -11.27
C ARG A 113 15.72 -15.58 -12.70
N ASP A 114 15.53 -14.28 -12.97
CA ASP A 114 15.70 -13.70 -14.28
C ASP A 114 17.00 -12.85 -14.35
N LYS A 115 17.94 -13.26 -15.20
CA LYS A 115 19.25 -12.59 -15.33
C LYS A 115 19.15 -11.14 -15.81
N TYR A 116 18.00 -10.73 -16.36
CA TYR A 116 17.74 -9.38 -16.86
C TYR A 116 17.10 -8.44 -15.82
N THR A 117 16.67 -8.93 -14.66
CA THR A 117 15.71 -8.20 -13.80
C THR A 117 16.25 -7.64 -12.48
N ALA A 118 17.54 -7.78 -12.16
CA ALA A 118 18.07 -7.41 -10.83
C ALA A 118 17.73 -5.97 -10.35
N LEU A 119 17.36 -5.06 -11.26
CA LEU A 119 16.89 -3.70 -10.97
C LEU A 119 15.62 -3.28 -11.75
N HIS A 120 15.05 -4.16 -12.59
CA HIS A 120 13.95 -3.80 -13.50
C HIS A 120 12.68 -3.45 -12.71
N SER A 121 12.22 -4.37 -11.87
CA SER A 121 11.03 -4.20 -11.03
C SER A 121 11.12 -2.94 -10.14
N GLU A 122 12.32 -2.66 -9.62
CA GLU A 122 12.60 -1.47 -8.80
C GLU A 122 12.53 -0.17 -9.62
N ASN A 123 13.12 -0.15 -10.82
CA ASN A 123 13.04 1.00 -11.71
C ASN A 123 11.61 1.28 -12.17
N VAL A 124 10.87 0.25 -12.59
CA VAL A 124 9.47 0.37 -12.99
C VAL A 124 8.63 0.94 -11.84
N ALA A 125 8.82 0.42 -10.62
CA ALA A 125 8.17 0.93 -9.43
C ALA A 125 8.49 2.40 -9.15
N ARG A 126 9.74 2.83 -9.38
CA ARG A 126 10.19 4.22 -9.21
C ARG A 126 9.59 5.14 -10.26
N TYR A 127 9.65 4.79 -11.54
CA TYR A 127 9.07 5.61 -12.62
C TYR A 127 7.55 5.71 -12.48
N ALA A 128 6.87 4.62 -12.16
CA ALA A 128 5.43 4.62 -11.95
C ALA A 128 5.03 5.51 -10.76
N GLN A 129 5.80 5.46 -9.66
CA GLN A 129 5.60 6.35 -8.52
C GLN A 129 5.83 7.81 -8.88
N HIS A 130 6.88 8.11 -9.66
CA HIS A 130 7.17 9.45 -10.12
C HIS A 130 6.03 10.01 -10.98
N ILE A 131 5.55 9.25 -11.98
CA ILE A 131 4.38 9.62 -12.79
C ILE A 131 3.18 9.93 -11.89
N ALA A 132 2.89 9.08 -10.91
CA ALA A 132 1.79 9.27 -9.98
C ALA A 132 1.89 10.58 -9.16
N ILE A 133 3.10 10.96 -8.75
CA ILE A 133 3.38 12.22 -8.05
C ILE A 133 3.12 13.41 -8.97
N GLN A 134 3.59 13.35 -10.21
CA GLN A 134 3.40 14.42 -11.20
C GLN A 134 1.92 14.60 -11.59
N MET A 135 1.14 13.52 -11.53
CA MET A 135 -0.31 13.56 -11.67
C MET A 135 -1.04 14.20 -10.46
N GLY A 136 -0.33 14.53 -9.38
CA GLY A 136 -0.91 15.10 -8.16
C GLY A 136 -1.68 14.07 -7.31
N LEU A 137 -1.38 12.78 -7.44
CA LEU A 137 -2.08 11.74 -6.67
C LEU A 137 -1.66 11.77 -5.19
N PRO A 138 -2.56 11.39 -4.25
CA PRO A 138 -2.21 11.34 -2.84
C PRO A 138 -1.03 10.39 -2.57
N THR A 139 -0.14 10.73 -1.64
CA THR A 139 1.05 9.92 -1.28
C THR A 139 0.73 8.45 -1.03
N ARG A 140 -0.45 8.17 -0.45
CA ARG A 140 -0.94 6.80 -0.24
C ARG A 140 -1.10 6.03 -1.55
N ILE A 141 -1.67 6.65 -2.58
CA ILE A 141 -1.87 6.05 -3.91
C ILE A 141 -0.51 5.88 -4.61
N CYS A 142 0.38 6.86 -4.53
CA CYS A 142 1.73 6.74 -5.09
C CYS A 142 2.50 5.55 -4.50
N GLY A 143 2.38 5.31 -3.18
CA GLY A 143 2.95 4.13 -2.53
C GLY A 143 2.33 2.80 -2.98
N GLN A 144 1.05 2.79 -3.35
CA GLN A 144 0.39 1.61 -3.91
C GLN A 144 0.83 1.31 -5.34
N ILE A 145 1.01 2.35 -6.15
CA ILE A 145 1.54 2.26 -7.52
C ILE A 145 2.96 1.73 -7.50
N HIS A 146 3.81 2.26 -6.60
CA HIS A 146 5.16 1.75 -6.39
C HIS A 146 5.14 0.24 -6.04
N LEU A 147 4.27 -0.15 -5.11
CA LEU A 147 4.13 -1.55 -4.72
C LEU A 147 3.63 -2.45 -5.87
N GLY A 148 2.74 -1.94 -6.71
CA GLY A 148 2.29 -2.60 -7.93
C GLY A 148 3.44 -2.83 -8.92
N GLY A 149 4.31 -1.84 -9.10
CA GLY A 149 5.50 -1.96 -9.96
C GLY A 149 6.49 -3.00 -9.50
N LEU A 150 6.70 -3.14 -8.19
CA LEU A 150 7.58 -4.19 -7.64
C LEU A 150 7.07 -5.61 -7.91
N LEU A 151 5.75 -5.78 -8.06
CA LEU A 151 5.11 -7.09 -8.14
C LEU A 151 4.50 -7.41 -9.51
N HIS A 152 4.49 -6.47 -10.45
CA HIS A 152 3.73 -6.60 -11.71
C HIS A 152 4.05 -7.91 -12.46
N ASP A 153 5.32 -8.32 -12.40
CA ASP A 153 5.87 -9.50 -13.06
C ASP A 153 5.95 -10.77 -12.19
N ILE A 154 5.37 -10.79 -10.98
CA ILE A 154 5.49 -11.93 -10.04
C ILE A 154 5.06 -13.28 -10.64
N GLY A 155 4.13 -13.26 -11.60
CA GLY A 155 3.67 -14.45 -12.28
C GLY A 155 4.69 -15.08 -13.23
N LYS A 156 5.79 -14.41 -13.58
CA LYS A 156 6.91 -15.01 -14.34
C LYS A 156 7.49 -16.23 -13.64
N ILE A 157 7.29 -16.38 -12.32
CA ILE A 157 7.60 -17.61 -11.57
C ILE A 157 6.89 -18.85 -12.16
N GLY A 158 5.69 -18.70 -12.69
CA GLY A 158 4.94 -19.80 -13.31
C GLY A 158 5.33 -20.11 -14.76
N ILE A 159 6.23 -19.33 -15.37
CA ILE A 159 6.64 -19.51 -16.76
C ILE A 159 7.84 -20.47 -16.85
N PRO A 160 7.85 -21.42 -17.81
CA PRO A 160 8.99 -22.31 -18.01
C PRO A 160 10.28 -21.55 -18.31
N GLU A 161 11.37 -21.94 -17.67
CA GLU A 161 12.68 -21.29 -17.83
C GLU A 161 13.21 -21.37 -19.26
N SER A 162 12.93 -22.46 -19.98
CA SER A 162 13.29 -22.63 -21.39
C SER A 162 12.64 -21.59 -22.31
N VAL A 163 11.47 -21.07 -21.92
CA VAL A 163 10.74 -20.02 -22.64
C VAL A 163 11.26 -18.65 -22.19
N LEU A 164 11.34 -18.42 -20.88
CA LEU A 164 11.74 -17.13 -20.32
C LEU A 164 13.19 -16.74 -20.67
N MET A 165 14.11 -17.70 -20.72
CA MET A 165 15.53 -17.48 -21.01
C MET A 165 15.92 -17.77 -22.46
N LYS A 166 14.95 -17.92 -23.37
CA LYS A 166 15.23 -18.25 -24.77
C LYS A 166 16.02 -17.11 -25.44
N PRO A 167 17.22 -17.39 -26.01
CA PRO A 167 18.06 -16.34 -26.62
C PRO A 167 17.59 -15.94 -28.03
N THR A 168 16.65 -16.67 -28.61
CA THR A 168 16.08 -16.43 -29.94
C THR A 168 14.65 -15.90 -29.84
N ARG A 169 14.07 -15.52 -30.97
CA ARG A 169 12.66 -15.11 -31.01
C ARG A 169 11.77 -16.26 -30.51
N LEU A 170 10.77 -15.88 -29.73
CA LEU A 170 9.71 -16.77 -29.30
C LEU A 170 8.83 -17.12 -30.49
N THR A 171 8.34 -18.36 -30.50
CA THR A 171 7.21 -18.80 -31.30
C THR A 171 5.92 -18.18 -30.75
N GLU A 172 4.83 -18.21 -31.51
CA GLU A 172 3.54 -17.69 -31.05
C GLU A 172 3.05 -18.44 -29.81
N GLU A 173 3.24 -19.77 -29.77
CA GLU A 173 2.86 -20.61 -28.64
C GLU A 173 3.66 -20.27 -27.37
N GLU A 174 4.97 -20.03 -27.52
CA GLU A 174 5.83 -19.60 -26.42
C GLU A 174 5.47 -18.19 -25.94
N TYR A 175 5.11 -17.29 -26.87
CA TYR A 175 4.68 -15.95 -26.51
C TYR A 175 3.33 -15.97 -25.78
N ASP A 176 2.41 -16.84 -26.18
CA ASP A 176 1.14 -17.05 -25.48
C ASP A 176 1.33 -17.62 -24.07
N LEU A 177 2.37 -18.43 -23.83
CA LEU A 177 2.76 -18.82 -22.47
C LEU A 177 3.20 -17.61 -21.65
N ILE A 178 4.04 -16.73 -22.21
CA ILE A 178 4.46 -15.51 -21.49
C ILE A 178 3.26 -14.62 -21.15
N LYS A 179 2.28 -14.47 -22.05
CA LYS A 179 1.06 -13.67 -21.80
C LYS A 179 0.23 -14.15 -20.60
N GLN A 180 0.48 -15.36 -20.09
CA GLN A 180 -0.23 -15.88 -18.91
C GLN A 180 0.29 -15.31 -17.59
N HIS A 181 1.49 -14.73 -17.55
CA HIS A 181 2.08 -14.27 -16.29
C HIS A 181 1.23 -13.24 -15.51
N PRO A 182 0.45 -12.32 -16.11
CA PRO A 182 -0.41 -11.43 -15.33
C PRO A 182 -1.49 -12.21 -14.56
N VAL A 183 -2.08 -13.22 -15.21
CA VAL A 183 -3.11 -14.07 -14.61
C VAL A 183 -2.52 -14.96 -13.52
N ILE A 184 -1.38 -15.61 -13.80
CA ILE A 184 -0.67 -16.43 -12.81
C ILE A 184 -0.30 -15.57 -11.59
N GLY A 185 0.26 -14.38 -11.81
CA GLY A 185 0.64 -13.47 -10.75
C GLY A 185 -0.53 -13.05 -9.89
N TYR A 186 -1.66 -12.67 -10.51
CA TYR A 186 -2.90 -12.36 -9.81
C TYR A 186 -3.36 -13.54 -8.95
N GLU A 187 -3.44 -14.74 -9.51
CA GLU A 187 -3.89 -15.95 -8.81
C GLU A 187 -2.99 -16.30 -7.61
N MET A 188 -1.69 -16.08 -7.71
CA MET A 188 -0.74 -16.32 -6.61
C MET A 188 -0.99 -15.40 -5.41
N VAL A 189 -1.30 -14.12 -5.64
CA VAL A 189 -1.33 -13.11 -4.57
C VAL A 189 -2.73 -12.59 -4.22
N LYS A 190 -3.78 -12.97 -4.96
CA LYS A 190 -5.16 -12.51 -4.73
C LYS A 190 -5.69 -12.78 -3.33
N HIS A 191 -5.14 -13.77 -2.61
CA HIS A 191 -5.57 -14.11 -1.26
C HIS A 191 -5.04 -13.14 -0.19
N ILE A 192 -4.07 -12.28 -0.53
CA ILE A 192 -3.51 -11.29 0.39
C ILE A 192 -4.50 -10.13 0.55
N THR A 193 -5.15 -10.06 1.71
CA THR A 193 -6.18 -9.04 2.02
C THR A 193 -5.70 -7.60 1.82
N PHE A 194 -4.41 -7.34 2.07
CA PHE A 194 -3.81 -6.03 1.85
C PHE A 194 -3.87 -5.59 0.37
N PHE A 195 -3.60 -6.51 -0.57
CA PHE A 195 -3.58 -6.23 -2.01
C PHE A 195 -4.99 -6.01 -2.59
N LYS A 196 -6.01 -6.67 -2.04
CA LYS A 196 -7.41 -6.47 -2.46
C LYS A 196 -7.91 -5.03 -2.28
N LYS A 197 -7.33 -4.28 -1.34
CA LYS A 197 -7.83 -2.95 -0.93
C LYS A 197 -7.03 -1.79 -1.51
N ASN A 198 -6.01 -2.07 -2.32
CA ASN A 198 -4.99 -1.09 -2.66
C ASN A 198 -4.61 -1.04 -4.15
N GLY A 199 -5.32 -1.75 -5.04
CA GLY A 199 -5.10 -1.72 -6.49
C GLY A 199 -3.89 -2.52 -6.99
N VAL A 200 -3.09 -3.15 -6.11
CA VAL A 200 -1.92 -3.95 -6.53
C VAL A 200 -2.33 -5.16 -7.37
N LEU A 201 -3.50 -5.75 -7.12
CA LEU A 201 -3.97 -6.86 -7.96
C LEU A 201 -4.27 -6.39 -9.40
N ASP A 202 -4.79 -5.18 -9.55
CA ASP A 202 -5.06 -4.60 -10.87
C ASP A 202 -3.76 -4.26 -11.61
N ALA A 203 -2.75 -3.79 -10.88
CA ALA A 203 -1.40 -3.59 -11.41
C ALA A 203 -0.86 -4.88 -12.03
N ILE A 204 -0.91 -5.98 -11.29
CA ILE A 204 -0.39 -7.28 -11.74
C ILE A 204 -1.19 -7.80 -12.92
N LEU A 205 -2.53 -7.75 -12.85
CA LEU A 205 -3.38 -8.38 -13.86
C LEU A 205 -3.45 -7.60 -15.18
N PHE A 206 -3.38 -6.27 -15.14
CA PHE A 206 -3.73 -5.43 -16.29
C PHE A 206 -2.58 -4.55 -16.83
N HIS A 207 -1.35 -4.63 -16.32
CA HIS A 207 -0.25 -3.76 -16.79
C HIS A 207 0.12 -3.97 -18.27
N HIS A 208 -0.30 -5.07 -18.90
CA HIS A 208 -0.17 -5.32 -20.34
C HIS A 208 -1.43 -5.03 -21.17
N GLU A 209 -2.48 -4.50 -20.54
CA GLU A 209 -3.60 -3.93 -21.28
C GLU A 209 -3.16 -2.69 -22.04
N ARG A 210 -3.72 -2.49 -23.24
CA ARG A 210 -3.38 -1.38 -24.12
C ARG A 210 -4.56 -0.44 -24.25
N PHE A 211 -4.30 0.86 -24.29
CA PHE A 211 -5.36 1.87 -24.36
C PHE A 211 -6.32 1.68 -25.58
N ASP A 212 -5.82 1.07 -26.66
CA ASP A 212 -6.56 0.71 -27.88
C ASP A 212 -7.38 -0.60 -27.79
N GLY A 213 -7.30 -1.35 -26.69
CA GLY A 213 -7.98 -2.63 -26.50
C GLY A 213 -7.28 -3.84 -27.14
N LYS A 214 -6.06 -3.68 -27.66
CA LYS A 214 -5.28 -4.79 -28.25
C LYS A 214 -4.34 -5.48 -27.26
N GLY A 215 -4.48 -5.14 -25.97
CA GLY A 215 -3.69 -5.71 -24.90
C GLY A 215 -4.24 -7.06 -24.43
N TYR A 216 -3.67 -7.55 -23.33
CA TYR A 216 -4.07 -8.79 -22.69
C TYR A 216 -4.02 -8.60 -21.16
N PRO A 217 -4.72 -9.44 -20.36
CA PRO A 217 -5.44 -10.65 -20.75
C PRO A 217 -6.91 -10.49 -21.17
N HIS A 218 -7.54 -9.33 -20.95
CA HIS A 218 -8.98 -9.12 -21.18
C HIS A 218 -9.29 -8.20 -22.36
N GLY A 219 -8.30 -7.47 -22.89
CA GLY A 219 -8.52 -6.54 -24.01
C GLY A 219 -9.31 -5.30 -23.61
N LEU A 220 -9.12 -4.84 -22.37
CA LEU A 220 -9.79 -3.64 -21.84
C LEU A 220 -9.40 -2.41 -22.64
N ARG A 221 -10.33 -1.47 -22.84
CA ARG A 221 -10.10 -0.28 -23.67
C ARG A 221 -10.18 1.02 -22.89
N GLY A 222 -9.26 1.94 -23.18
CA GLY A 222 -9.28 3.29 -22.65
C GLY A 222 -9.27 3.33 -21.13
N LYS A 223 -10.27 3.99 -20.53
CA LYS A 223 -10.38 4.18 -19.08
C LYS A 223 -11.01 2.98 -18.33
N GLU A 224 -11.41 1.93 -19.03
CA GLU A 224 -11.76 0.64 -18.40
C GLU A 224 -10.53 0.00 -17.73
N ILE A 225 -9.33 0.30 -18.26
CA ILE A 225 -8.06 -0.11 -17.68
C ILE A 225 -7.84 0.67 -16.37
N PRO A 226 -7.62 -0.01 -15.24
CA PRO A 226 -7.32 0.64 -13.97
C PRO A 226 -6.16 1.62 -14.09
N LEU A 227 -6.25 2.78 -13.42
CA LEU A 227 -5.26 3.85 -13.54
C LEU A 227 -3.84 3.37 -13.23
N ILE A 228 -3.69 2.55 -12.18
CA ILE A 228 -2.39 1.97 -11.79
C ILE A 228 -1.74 1.17 -12.93
N ALA A 229 -2.53 0.38 -13.67
CA ALA A 229 -2.06 -0.40 -14.80
C ALA A 229 -1.66 0.49 -16.00
N ARG A 230 -2.44 1.54 -16.28
CA ARG A 230 -2.09 2.52 -17.32
C ARG A 230 -0.78 3.26 -17.04
N ILE A 231 -0.52 3.58 -15.76
CA ILE A 231 0.76 4.17 -15.32
C ILE A 231 1.90 3.16 -15.50
N LEU A 232 1.69 1.92 -15.05
CA LEU A 232 2.70 0.85 -15.14
C LEU A 232 3.08 0.52 -16.57
N ALA A 233 2.13 0.48 -17.50
CA ALA A 233 2.42 0.20 -18.91
C ALA A 233 3.47 1.17 -19.50
N ILE A 234 3.40 2.45 -19.11
CA ILE A 234 4.37 3.48 -19.54
C ILE A 234 5.72 3.26 -18.84
N ALA A 235 5.70 3.06 -17.52
CA ALA A 235 6.90 2.87 -16.71
C ALA A 235 7.71 1.61 -17.12
N ASP A 236 7.02 0.49 -17.34
CA ASP A 236 7.58 -0.77 -17.80
C ASP A 236 8.22 -0.64 -19.20
N SER A 237 7.46 -0.08 -20.15
CA SER A 237 7.97 0.16 -21.51
C SER A 237 9.19 1.09 -21.51
N PHE A 238 9.17 2.14 -20.67
CA PHE A 238 10.29 3.06 -20.53
C PHE A 238 11.53 2.37 -19.97
N ASP A 239 11.38 1.58 -18.90
CA ASP A 239 12.50 0.82 -18.33
C ASP A 239 13.06 -0.18 -19.35
N ALA A 240 12.20 -0.97 -20.01
CA ALA A 240 12.63 -1.95 -21.00
C ALA A 240 13.45 -1.32 -22.16
N MET A 241 13.11 -0.09 -22.56
CA MET A 241 13.84 0.65 -23.61
C MET A 241 15.13 1.33 -23.12
N THR A 242 15.28 1.57 -21.81
CA THR A 242 16.40 2.34 -21.25
C THR A 242 17.41 1.49 -20.48
N SER A 243 16.98 0.36 -19.92
CA SER A 243 17.77 -0.55 -19.09
C SER A 243 18.64 -1.52 -19.89
N ASN A 244 18.15 -1.97 -21.04
CA ASN A 244 18.84 -2.93 -21.91
C ASN A 244 19.64 -2.23 -22.99
N ARG A 245 20.91 -1.90 -22.69
CA ARG A 245 22.06 -1.99 -23.60
C ARG A 245 23.29 -1.44 -22.90
N VAL A 246 24.42 -2.03 -23.20
CA VAL A 246 25.79 -1.79 -22.70
C VAL A 246 26.28 -0.33 -22.85
N TYR A 247 25.44 0.61 -23.25
CA TYR A 247 25.75 2.03 -23.32
C TYR A 247 24.60 2.89 -22.78
N ARG A 248 24.87 3.59 -21.67
CA ARG A 248 24.14 4.75 -21.14
C ARG A 248 24.27 5.95 -22.10
N ASP A 249 23.96 5.75 -23.38
CA ASP A 249 23.98 6.81 -24.36
C ASP A 249 22.67 7.59 -24.33
N LYS A 250 22.77 8.93 -24.41
CA LYS A 250 21.61 9.84 -24.54
C LYS A 250 20.65 9.41 -25.67
N SER A 251 21.14 8.64 -26.65
CA SER A 251 20.37 8.05 -27.74
C SER A 251 19.21 7.16 -27.26
N ASN A 252 19.41 6.34 -26.23
CA ASN A 252 18.36 5.41 -25.75
C ASN A 252 17.20 6.17 -25.09
N LEU A 253 17.50 7.25 -24.37
CA LEU A 253 16.48 8.09 -23.75
C LEU A 253 15.62 8.81 -24.80
N THR A 254 16.26 9.46 -25.78
CA THR A 254 15.54 10.12 -26.88
C THR A 254 14.71 9.12 -27.68
N HIS A 255 15.23 7.90 -27.89
CA HIS A 255 14.49 6.82 -28.53
C HIS A 255 13.24 6.42 -27.72
N ALA A 256 13.39 6.17 -26.41
CA ALA A 256 12.30 5.80 -25.52
C ALA A 256 11.19 6.86 -25.49
N ILE A 257 11.57 8.14 -25.34
CA ILE A 257 10.65 9.28 -25.38
C ILE A 257 9.87 9.30 -26.70
N ASN A 258 10.56 9.14 -27.83
CA ASN A 258 9.92 9.13 -29.15
C ASN A 258 8.98 7.94 -29.34
N GLN A 259 9.32 6.75 -28.83
CA GLN A 259 8.43 5.59 -28.88
C GLN A 259 7.17 5.79 -28.03
N ILE A 260 7.32 6.34 -26.82
CA ILE A 260 6.17 6.64 -25.94
C ILE A 260 5.27 7.68 -26.61
N ARG A 261 5.84 8.75 -27.15
CA ARG A 261 5.10 9.78 -27.89
C ARG A 261 4.37 9.20 -29.11
N LYS A 262 5.02 8.33 -29.88
CA LYS A 262 4.43 7.69 -31.06
C LYS A 262 3.25 6.76 -30.71
N ASN A 263 3.28 6.11 -29.56
CA ASN A 263 2.25 5.17 -29.13
C ASN A 263 1.19 5.81 -28.19
N LYS A 264 1.19 7.14 -28.08
CA LYS A 264 0.16 7.92 -27.37
C LYS A 264 -1.23 7.66 -27.95
N GLY A 265 -2.20 7.33 -27.11
CA GLY A 265 -3.59 7.06 -27.52
C GLY A 265 -3.81 5.68 -28.18
N THR A 266 -2.74 4.90 -28.38
CA THR A 266 -2.84 3.51 -28.85
C THR A 266 -2.41 2.55 -27.75
N GLN A 267 -1.10 2.40 -27.50
CA GLN A 267 -0.63 1.59 -26.39
C GLN A 267 -0.88 2.29 -25.05
N PHE A 268 -0.63 3.59 -25.00
CA PHE A 268 -0.56 4.34 -23.75
C PHE A 268 -1.70 5.34 -23.63
N ASP A 269 -2.09 5.61 -22.39
CA ASP A 269 -3.04 6.67 -22.07
C ASP A 269 -2.48 8.05 -22.46
N PRO A 270 -3.20 8.84 -23.28
CA PRO A 270 -2.71 10.12 -23.74
C PRO A 270 -2.49 11.15 -22.62
N GLU A 271 -3.33 11.16 -21.58
CA GLU A 271 -3.22 12.10 -20.45
C GLU A 271 -1.94 11.81 -19.64
N ILE A 272 -1.66 10.53 -19.39
CA ILE A 272 -0.50 10.10 -18.61
C ILE A 272 0.80 10.33 -19.40
N VAL A 273 0.78 10.07 -20.72
CA VAL A 273 1.93 10.35 -21.59
C VAL A 273 2.31 11.83 -21.55
N ASP A 274 1.34 12.74 -21.62
CA ASP A 274 1.63 14.18 -21.59
C ASP A 274 2.28 14.60 -20.26
N ILE A 275 1.78 14.09 -19.14
CA ILE A 275 2.33 14.36 -17.81
C ILE A 275 3.74 13.80 -17.69
N PHE A 276 3.97 12.56 -18.14
CA PHE A 276 5.28 11.92 -18.09
C PHE A 276 6.32 12.60 -18.97
N LEU A 277 5.95 12.98 -20.20
CA LEU A 277 6.87 13.68 -21.10
C LEU A 277 7.22 15.07 -20.57
N LYS A 278 6.23 15.80 -20.03
CA LYS A 278 6.47 17.09 -19.40
C LYS A 278 7.42 16.95 -18.20
N SER A 279 7.24 15.95 -17.35
CA SER A 279 8.11 15.76 -16.17
C SER A 279 9.56 15.43 -16.55
N ILE A 280 9.78 14.71 -17.64
CA ILE A 280 11.12 14.44 -18.17
C ILE A 280 11.76 15.69 -18.79
N GLU A 281 10.98 16.54 -19.45
CA GLU A 281 11.49 17.78 -20.08
C GLU A 281 11.83 18.88 -19.06
N GLU A 282 11.10 18.96 -17.95
CA GLU A 282 11.34 19.94 -16.87
C GLU A 282 12.52 19.57 -15.96
N GLU A 283 12.91 18.30 -15.91
CA GLU A 283 14.09 17.87 -15.16
C GLU A 283 15.37 18.01 -16.00
N GLU A 284 16.18 19.05 -15.71
CA GLU A 284 17.52 19.26 -16.31
C GLU A 284 18.46 18.05 -16.14
N ASP A 285 18.16 17.16 -15.20
CA ASP A 285 18.94 15.96 -14.92
C ASP A 285 18.03 14.73 -14.82
N VAL A 286 17.55 14.24 -15.98
CA VAL A 286 16.89 12.93 -16.14
C VAL A 286 17.74 11.80 -15.55
N LYS A 287 19.07 12.00 -15.39
CA LYS A 287 19.93 11.08 -14.65
C LYS A 287 19.50 10.93 -13.19
N SER A 288 18.90 11.93 -12.54
CA SER A 288 18.44 11.83 -11.15
C SER A 288 17.26 10.86 -11.00
N ILE A 289 16.35 10.81 -11.99
CA ILE A 289 15.30 9.78 -12.13
C ILE A 289 15.91 8.40 -12.41
N LEU A 290 17.11 8.30 -12.98
CA LEU A 290 17.77 7.04 -13.35
C LEU A 290 18.83 6.56 -12.33
N SER A 291 19.35 7.42 -11.44
CA SER A 291 20.61 7.19 -10.69
C SER A 291 20.53 7.24 -9.15
N ARG A 292 19.32 7.29 -8.56
CA ARG A 292 19.10 7.13 -7.11
C ARG A 292 18.31 5.89 -6.76
#